data_AF-T1A9V4-F1
#
_entry.id   AF-T1A9V4-F1
#
_cell.length_a   1.000
_cell.length_b   1.000
_cell.length_c   1.000
_cell.angle_alpha   90.00
_cell.angle_beta   90.00
_cell.angle_gamma   90.00
#
_symmetry.space_group_name_H-M   'P 1'
#
loop_
_entity.id
_entity.type
_entity.pdbx_description
1 polymer ?
#
loop_
_entity_poly.entity_id
_entity_poly.type
_entity_poly.pdbx_seq_one_letter_code
_entity_poly.pdbx_strand_id
1 'polypeptide(L)'
;MIFSPRYGGVPGLFTNTDLGYDVSSAFSFSVNLRKNYTGISDIERSLTINGISQYLSDLGNLNGSAQRVFAERFRSPGHVFLLIARSGYFSQRRGHTELGTYLVEKAGLIPSIAMVEMLSNTGRSMTKNEAMQYANKHSLTFIEGRTIIDEWSHDKGNGYGGL
;
A
#
# COMPACT_ATOMS: atom_id res chain seq x y z
N MET A 1 -5.63 13.95 13.82
CA MET A 1 -5.48 14.86 14.98
C MET A 1 -4.20 15.66 14.77
N ILE A 2 -4.27 17.00 14.80
CA ILE A 2 -3.08 17.85 14.71
C ILE A 2 -2.69 18.18 16.15
N PHE A 3 -1.52 17.71 16.60
CA PHE A 3 -0.99 18.05 17.93
C PHE A 3 0.11 19.10 17.79
N SER A 4 0.24 19.96 18.79
CA SER A 4 1.23 21.04 18.79
C SER A 4 2.67 20.49 18.72
N PRO A 5 3.58 21.13 17.97
CA PRO A 5 5.00 20.76 17.95
C PRO A 5 5.65 20.77 19.34
N ARG A 6 5.07 21.49 20.31
CA ARG A 6 5.53 21.50 21.71
C ARG A 6 5.47 20.13 22.40
N TYR A 7 4.75 19.18 21.82
CA TYR A 7 4.66 17.79 22.30
C TYR A 7 5.30 16.79 21.32
N GLY A 8 6.02 17.27 20.31
CA GLY A 8 6.61 16.43 19.26
C GLY A 8 8.02 15.97 19.59
N GLY A 9 8.25 14.66 19.45
CA GLY A 9 9.60 14.08 19.31
C GLY A 9 10.26 13.60 20.59
N VAL A 10 9.53 12.89 21.47
CA VAL A 10 10.18 12.09 22.52
C VAL A 10 10.65 10.76 21.89
N PRO A 11 11.96 10.52 21.71
CA PRO A 11 12.46 9.27 21.17
C PRO A 11 12.01 8.11 22.07
N GLY A 12 11.46 7.04 21.49
CA GLY A 12 10.98 5.87 22.23
C GLY A 12 9.55 5.98 22.79
N LEU A 13 8.84 7.10 22.57
CA LEU A 13 7.46 7.27 23.04
C LEU A 13 6.44 6.47 22.22
N PHE A 14 6.73 6.26 20.94
CA PHE A 14 5.87 5.52 20.02
C PHE A 14 6.51 4.17 19.72
N THR A 15 6.14 3.16 20.50
CA THR A 15 6.43 1.76 20.21
C THR A 15 5.14 1.07 19.77
N ASN A 16 5.27 -0.07 19.11
CA ASN A 16 4.15 -0.87 18.62
C ASN A 16 4.23 -2.32 19.13
N THR A 17 4.96 -2.52 20.24
CA THR A 17 5.19 -3.82 20.89
C THR A 17 3.95 -4.36 21.59
N ASP A 18 2.92 -3.54 21.77
CA ASP A 18 1.65 -3.81 22.44
C ASP A 18 0.52 -4.17 21.46
N LEU A 19 0.77 -4.18 20.14
CA LEU A 19 -0.20 -4.63 19.14
C LEU A 19 -0.35 -6.16 19.17
N GLY A 20 -1.57 -6.65 19.38
CA GLY A 20 -1.92 -8.07 19.31
C GLY A 20 -1.94 -8.67 17.89
N TYR A 21 -1.50 -7.92 16.90
CA TYR A 21 -1.37 -8.31 15.48
C TYR A 21 0.01 -7.85 14.98
N ASP A 22 0.52 -8.49 13.92
CA ASP A 22 1.84 -8.30 13.33
C ASP A 22 2.49 -6.92 13.62
N VAL A 23 3.55 -6.96 14.43
CA VAL A 23 4.25 -5.82 15.06
C VAL A 23 5.03 -4.96 14.06
N SER A 24 4.93 -5.20 12.75
CA SER A 24 5.66 -4.46 11.73
C SER A 24 4.71 -3.70 10.80
N SER A 25 4.60 -2.38 11.01
CA SER A 25 3.84 -1.51 10.12
C SER A 25 4.47 -1.45 8.73
N ALA A 26 3.63 -1.52 7.69
CA ALA A 26 4.06 -1.34 6.30
C ALA A 26 4.10 0.12 5.87
N PHE A 27 3.60 1.05 6.70
CA PHE A 27 3.64 2.48 6.40
C PHE A 27 5.09 2.96 6.23
N SER A 28 5.31 3.70 5.14
CA SER A 28 6.56 4.38 4.87
C SER A 28 6.35 5.88 5.06
N PHE A 29 6.34 6.66 3.99
CA PHE A 29 6.06 8.10 4.00
C PHE A 29 4.84 8.43 3.15
N SER A 30 4.34 9.67 3.24
CA SER A 30 3.26 10.16 2.39
C SER A 30 3.76 11.12 1.32
N VAL A 31 3.08 11.13 0.19
CA VAL A 31 3.45 11.94 -0.98
C VAL A 31 2.26 12.61 -1.62
N ASN A 32 2.54 13.71 -2.32
CA ASN A 32 1.71 14.29 -3.37
C ASN A 32 2.56 14.45 -4.63
N LEU A 33 1.93 14.34 -5.79
CA LEU A 33 2.55 14.76 -7.04
C LEU A 33 2.79 16.28 -6.99
N ARG A 34 3.98 16.74 -7.40
CA ARG A 34 4.38 18.16 -7.27
C ARG A 34 3.46 19.13 -8.02
N LYS A 35 2.86 18.68 -9.13
CA LYS A 35 1.94 19.48 -9.93
C LYS A 35 0.59 19.73 -9.24
N ASN A 36 0.25 18.96 -8.20
CA ASN A 36 -1.00 19.11 -7.48
C ASN A 36 -0.95 20.36 -6.60
N TYR A 37 -2.11 20.98 -6.39
CA TYR A 37 -2.28 22.13 -5.50
C TYR A 37 -2.30 21.68 -4.04
N THR A 38 -3.41 21.11 -3.57
CA THR A 38 -3.50 20.59 -2.19
C THR A 38 -3.11 19.13 -2.10
N GLY A 39 -3.44 18.35 -3.13
CA GLY A 39 -3.20 16.91 -3.20
C GLY A 39 -4.30 16.03 -2.61
N ILE A 40 -5.36 16.58 -2.00
CA ILE A 40 -6.35 15.77 -1.26
C ILE A 40 -7.57 15.37 -2.09
N SER A 41 -7.92 16.17 -3.10
CA SER A 41 -9.08 15.86 -3.94
C SER A 41 -8.93 14.50 -4.65
N ASP A 42 -10.04 13.88 -5.02
CA ASP A 42 -10.02 12.56 -5.67
C ASP A 42 -9.19 12.57 -6.96
N ILE A 43 -9.32 13.64 -7.73
CA ILE A 43 -8.54 13.87 -8.95
C ILE A 43 -7.04 13.93 -8.61
N GLU A 44 -6.65 14.72 -7.62
CA GLU A 44 -5.24 14.89 -7.26
C GLU A 44 -4.62 13.63 -6.64
N ARG A 45 -5.37 12.90 -5.80
CA ARG A 45 -4.92 11.61 -5.25
C ARG A 45 -4.77 10.58 -6.37
N SER A 46 -5.73 10.50 -7.29
CA SER A 46 -5.66 9.64 -8.47
C SER A 46 -4.43 9.96 -9.34
N LEU A 47 -4.17 11.24 -9.60
CA LEU A 47 -2.98 11.68 -10.33
C LEU A 47 -1.68 11.30 -9.62
N THR A 48 -1.65 11.37 -8.28
CA THR A 48 -0.50 10.95 -7.49
C THR A 48 -0.28 9.44 -7.58
N ILE A 49 -1.33 8.63 -7.40
CA ILE A 49 -1.28 7.17 -7.51
C ILE A 49 -0.82 6.73 -8.90
N ASN A 50 -1.40 7.30 -9.96
CA ASN A 50 -0.99 7.00 -11.34
C ASN A 50 0.46 7.43 -11.61
N GLY A 51 0.88 8.58 -11.05
CA GLY A 51 2.26 9.02 -11.13
C GLY A 51 3.25 8.03 -10.51
N ILE A 52 2.88 7.41 -9.38
CA ILE A 52 3.70 6.37 -8.73
C ILE A 52 3.80 5.14 -9.64
N SER A 53 2.68 4.66 -10.19
CA SER A 53 2.67 3.52 -11.12
C SER A 53 3.55 3.78 -12.36
N GLN A 54 3.47 4.98 -12.94
CA GLN A 54 4.35 5.38 -14.05
C GLN A 54 5.82 5.43 -13.61
N TYR A 55 6.14 6.01 -12.45
CA TYR A 55 7.50 6.03 -11.93
C TYR A 55 8.07 4.61 -11.76
N LEU A 56 7.28 3.68 -11.24
CA LEU A 56 7.68 2.28 -11.08
C LEU A 56 7.92 1.59 -12.42
N SER A 57 7.11 1.88 -13.44
CA SER A 57 7.31 1.39 -14.81
C SER A 57 8.61 1.91 -15.42
N ASP A 58 8.96 3.16 -15.12
CA ASP A 58 10.16 3.80 -15.66
C ASP A 58 11.44 3.28 -14.99
N LEU A 59 11.38 2.70 -13.77
CA LEU A 59 12.53 2.40 -12.91
C LEU A 59 13.69 1.68 -13.63
N GLY A 60 13.38 0.66 -14.43
CA GLY A 60 14.39 -0.11 -15.16
C GLY A 60 15.21 0.72 -16.15
N ASN A 61 14.68 1.87 -16.59
CA ASN A 61 15.31 2.77 -17.55
C ASN A 61 16.02 3.96 -16.89
N LEU A 62 15.94 4.10 -15.56
CA LEU A 62 16.41 5.30 -14.87
C LEU A 62 17.92 5.29 -14.54
N ASN A 63 18.65 4.18 -14.74
CA ASN A 63 20.13 4.11 -14.69
C ASN A 63 20.79 4.93 -13.57
N GLY A 64 20.37 4.72 -12.32
CA GLY A 64 20.90 5.42 -11.14
C GLY A 64 20.29 6.81 -10.85
N SER A 65 19.46 7.35 -11.75
CA SER A 65 18.77 8.63 -11.58
C SER A 65 17.42 8.53 -10.85
N ALA A 66 17.03 7.33 -10.40
CA ALA A 66 15.71 7.05 -9.84
C ALA A 66 15.32 7.98 -8.69
N GLN A 67 16.23 8.19 -7.74
CA GLN A 67 16.00 9.08 -6.60
C GLN A 67 15.75 10.53 -7.05
N ARG A 68 16.54 11.03 -8.02
CA ARG A 68 16.38 12.39 -8.56
C ARG A 68 15.01 12.54 -9.24
N VAL A 69 14.67 11.59 -10.12
CA VAL A 69 13.38 11.61 -10.85
C VAL A 69 12.19 11.52 -9.89
N PHE A 70 12.29 10.72 -8.83
CA PHE A 70 11.27 10.68 -7.79
C PHE A 70 11.12 12.04 -7.10
N ALA A 71 12.24 12.65 -6.70
CA ALA A 71 12.24 13.96 -6.03
C ALA A 71 11.73 15.09 -6.92
N GLU A 72 11.93 15.02 -8.24
CA GLU A 72 11.38 15.95 -9.23
C GLU A 72 9.87 15.78 -9.44
N ARG A 73 9.35 14.55 -9.34
CA ARG A 73 7.91 14.26 -9.52
C ARG A 73 7.08 14.47 -8.26
N PHE A 74 7.60 14.13 -7.08
CA PHE A 74 6.83 14.06 -5.83
C PHE A 74 7.39 14.97 -4.73
N ARG A 75 6.51 15.36 -3.80
CA ARG A 75 6.85 16.03 -2.55
C ARG A 75 6.29 15.26 -1.35
N SER A 76 6.98 15.37 -0.22
CA SER A 76 6.58 14.82 1.08
C SER A 76 6.61 15.94 2.14
N PRO A 77 5.67 15.98 3.10
CA PRO A 77 4.53 15.06 3.25
C PRO A 77 3.45 15.29 2.18
N GLY A 78 2.52 14.33 2.06
CA GLY A 78 1.32 14.47 1.23
C GLY A 78 0.15 13.60 1.68
N HIS A 79 -0.84 13.41 0.80
CA HIS A 79 -2.11 12.79 1.13
C HIS A 79 -2.24 11.33 0.65
N VAL A 80 -1.29 10.86 -0.16
CA VAL A 80 -1.19 9.45 -0.54
C VAL A 80 -0.10 8.80 0.31
N PHE A 81 -0.49 7.88 1.19
CA PHE A 81 0.45 7.11 2.01
C PHE A 81 1.03 5.97 1.19
N LEU A 82 2.35 5.85 1.18
CA LEU A 82 3.04 4.73 0.56
C LEU A 82 3.23 3.62 1.60
N LEU A 83 2.86 2.41 1.21
CA LEU A 83 3.09 1.20 1.97
C LEU A 83 4.05 0.31 1.17
N ILE A 84 5.04 -0.25 1.85
CA ILE A 84 6.09 -1.06 1.19
C ILE A 84 5.92 -2.51 1.62
N ALA A 85 5.66 -3.38 0.65
CA ALA A 85 5.64 -4.82 0.87
C ALA A 85 7.03 -5.33 1.25
N ARG A 86 7.11 -6.29 2.18
CA ARG A 86 8.37 -6.90 2.60
C ARG A 86 8.96 -7.79 1.50
N SER A 87 10.29 -7.78 1.37
CA SER A 87 11.02 -8.74 0.55
C SER A 87 10.77 -10.16 1.06
N GLY A 88 10.31 -11.05 0.18
CA GLY A 88 9.89 -12.41 0.56
C GLY A 88 8.40 -12.55 0.93
N TYR A 89 7.60 -11.49 0.81
CA TYR A 89 6.14 -11.52 0.99
C TYR A 89 5.69 -12.23 2.28
N PHE A 90 4.99 -13.35 2.15
CA PHE A 90 4.32 -14.06 3.23
C PHE A 90 5.24 -14.86 4.15
N SER A 91 6.54 -14.94 3.83
CA SER A 91 7.55 -15.44 4.76
C SER A 91 7.87 -14.42 5.85
N GLN A 92 7.62 -13.13 5.59
CA GLN A 92 7.89 -12.02 6.51
C GLN A 92 6.62 -11.47 7.13
N ARG A 93 5.58 -11.22 6.31
CA ARG A 93 4.35 -10.55 6.74
C ARG A 93 3.16 -10.99 5.88
N ARG A 94 2.02 -11.19 6.53
CA ARG A 94 0.76 -11.62 5.89
C ARG A 94 -0.31 -10.53 5.94
N GLY A 95 0.08 -9.30 5.57
CA GLY A 95 -0.83 -8.15 5.55
C GLY A 95 -1.40 -7.85 4.17
N HIS A 96 -2.39 -6.94 4.11
CA HIS A 96 -2.98 -6.49 2.84
C HIS A 96 -1.95 -5.88 1.87
N THR A 97 -0.87 -5.30 2.39
CA THR A 97 0.24 -4.78 1.58
C THR A 97 0.88 -5.88 0.74
N GLU A 98 1.30 -6.99 1.36
CA GLU A 98 1.90 -8.13 0.65
C GLU A 98 0.87 -8.85 -0.21
N LEU A 99 -0.35 -9.05 0.30
CA LEU A 99 -1.43 -9.73 -0.44
C LEU A 99 -1.75 -9.00 -1.74
N GLY A 100 -1.98 -7.69 -1.67
CA GLY A 100 -2.30 -6.88 -2.84
C GLY A 100 -1.14 -6.78 -3.82
N THR A 101 0.09 -6.59 -3.32
CA THR A 101 1.29 -6.48 -4.18
C THR A 101 1.55 -7.78 -4.93
N TYR A 102 1.52 -8.93 -4.24
CA TYR A 102 1.69 -10.24 -4.88
C TYR A 102 0.57 -10.54 -5.88
N LEU A 103 -0.68 -10.19 -5.57
CA LEU A 103 -1.80 -10.42 -6.49
C LEU A 103 -1.63 -9.69 -7.82
N VAL A 104 -1.26 -8.41 -7.80
CA VAL A 104 -1.06 -7.65 -9.05
C VAL A 104 0.20 -8.11 -9.79
N GLU A 105 1.25 -8.53 -9.08
CA GLU A 105 2.44 -9.11 -9.70
C GLU A 105 2.11 -10.42 -10.42
N LYS A 106 1.33 -11.31 -9.80
CA LYS A 106 0.86 -12.56 -10.44
C LYS A 106 -0.05 -12.31 -11.63
N ALA A 107 -0.72 -11.17 -11.68
CA ALA A 107 -1.49 -10.74 -12.85
C ALA A 107 -0.62 -10.15 -13.99
N GLY A 108 0.71 -10.10 -13.83
CA GLY A 108 1.62 -9.51 -14.81
C GLY A 108 1.55 -7.97 -14.85
N LEU A 109 1.03 -7.35 -13.79
CA LEU A 109 0.94 -5.89 -13.67
C LEU A 109 2.12 -5.34 -12.87
N ILE A 110 2.30 -4.02 -12.96
CA ILE A 110 3.24 -3.29 -12.10
C ILE A 110 2.84 -3.57 -10.64
N PRO A 111 3.81 -3.94 -9.76
CA PRO A 111 3.54 -4.29 -8.36
C PRO A 111 3.20 -3.05 -7.51
N SER A 112 2.07 -2.41 -7.83
CA SER A 112 1.55 -1.20 -7.21
C SER A 112 0.03 -1.24 -7.18
N ILE A 113 -0.54 -1.05 -5.99
CA ILE A 113 -1.99 -1.10 -5.77
C ILE A 113 -2.40 0.03 -4.81
N ALA A 114 -3.52 0.67 -5.12
CA ALA A 114 -4.20 1.55 -4.18
C ALA A 114 -5.26 0.75 -3.43
N MET A 115 -5.26 0.84 -2.10
CA MET A 115 -6.20 0.13 -1.25
C MET A 115 -6.72 1.03 -0.14
N VAL A 116 -7.89 0.68 0.39
CA VAL A 116 -8.48 1.32 1.57
C VAL A 116 -9.26 0.26 2.34
N GLU A 117 -9.20 0.31 3.66
CA GLU A 117 -9.98 -0.57 4.53
C GLU A 117 -11.47 -0.21 4.50
N MET A 118 -12.32 -1.24 4.52
CA MET A 118 -13.77 -1.08 4.51
C MET A 118 -14.29 -0.88 5.93
N LEU A 119 -15.00 0.22 6.16
CA LEU A 119 -15.67 0.53 7.43
C LEU A 119 -17.18 0.33 7.30
N SER A 120 -17.77 -0.32 8.30
CA SER A 120 -19.22 -0.44 8.45
C SER A 120 -19.83 0.88 8.93
N ASN A 121 -21.15 1.00 8.82
CA ASN A 121 -21.90 2.15 9.36
C ASN A 121 -21.81 2.27 10.89
N THR A 122 -21.31 1.24 11.59
CA THR A 122 -21.08 1.29 13.04
C THR A 122 -19.77 2.01 13.41
N GLY A 123 -18.98 2.43 12.41
CA GLY A 123 -17.63 2.98 12.62
C GLY A 123 -16.56 1.91 12.90
N ARG A 124 -16.94 0.63 12.97
CA ARG A 124 -16.01 -0.51 13.04
C ARG A 124 -15.66 -1.02 11.65
N SER A 125 -14.55 -1.74 11.51
CA SER A 125 -14.23 -2.50 10.30
C SER A 125 -15.40 -3.40 9.88
N MET A 126 -15.69 -3.46 8.58
CA MET A 126 -16.67 -4.42 8.08
C MET A 126 -16.23 -5.86 8.39
N THR A 127 -17.18 -6.70 8.76
CA THR A 127 -16.98 -8.14 8.86
C THR A 127 -16.79 -8.77 7.48
N LYS A 128 -16.23 -9.97 7.44
CA LYS A 128 -16.08 -10.75 6.19
C LYS A 128 -17.41 -10.90 5.44
N ASN A 129 -18.48 -11.22 6.16
CA ASN A 129 -19.81 -11.42 5.55
C ASN A 129 -20.35 -10.13 4.93
N GLU A 130 -20.20 -8.99 5.60
CA GLU A 130 -20.58 -7.68 5.06
C GLU A 130 -19.77 -7.33 3.82
N ALA A 131 -18.45 -7.59 3.82
CA ALA A 131 -17.59 -7.36 2.67
C ALA A 131 -17.99 -8.24 1.46
N MET A 132 -18.31 -9.52 1.69
CA MET A 132 -18.82 -10.42 0.65
C MET A 132 -20.17 -9.95 0.08
N GLN A 133 -21.08 -9.48 0.92
CA GLN A 133 -22.36 -8.93 0.49
C GLN A 133 -22.18 -7.64 -0.32
N TYR A 134 -21.28 -6.76 0.11
CA TYR A 134 -20.91 -5.55 -0.63
C TYR A 134 -20.35 -5.90 -2.01
N ALA A 135 -19.43 -6.87 -2.07
CA ALA A 135 -18.85 -7.31 -3.33
C ALA A 135 -19.93 -7.84 -4.29
N ASN A 136 -20.82 -8.71 -3.81
CA ASN A 136 -21.93 -9.22 -4.62
C ASN A 136 -22.86 -8.10 -5.13
N LYS A 137 -23.26 -7.19 -4.24
CA LYS A 137 -24.14 -6.05 -4.58
C LYS A 137 -23.55 -5.16 -5.68
N HIS A 138 -22.23 -4.99 -5.68
CA HIS A 138 -21.52 -4.11 -6.62
C HIS A 138 -20.84 -4.88 -7.77
N SER A 139 -21.12 -6.17 -7.93
CA SER A 139 -20.49 -7.03 -8.96
C SER A 139 -18.96 -7.00 -8.93
N LEU A 140 -18.39 -6.96 -7.71
CA LEU A 140 -16.96 -7.01 -7.45
C LEU A 140 -16.54 -8.43 -7.09
N THR A 141 -15.29 -8.78 -7.41
CA THR A 141 -14.71 -10.06 -6.99
C THR A 141 -14.31 -9.99 -5.52
N PHE A 142 -14.69 -10.99 -4.74
CA PHE A 142 -14.19 -11.19 -3.38
C PHE A 142 -13.12 -12.28 -3.37
N ILE A 143 -11.94 -11.99 -2.86
CA ILE A 143 -10.82 -12.93 -2.77
C ILE A 143 -10.37 -13.01 -1.31
N GLU A 144 -10.19 -14.23 -0.81
CA GLU A 144 -9.65 -14.45 0.53
C GLU A 144 -8.11 -14.40 0.52
N GLY A 145 -7.52 -13.77 1.54
CA GLY A 145 -6.07 -13.74 1.68
C GLY A 145 -5.44 -15.14 1.73
N ARG A 146 -6.16 -16.14 2.26
CA ARG A 146 -5.71 -17.54 2.25
C ARG A 146 -5.49 -18.07 0.83
N THR A 147 -6.41 -17.81 -0.10
CA THR A 147 -6.28 -18.21 -1.50
C THR A 147 -4.99 -17.67 -2.12
N ILE A 148 -4.65 -16.41 -1.82
CA ILE A 148 -3.45 -15.74 -2.33
C ILE A 148 -2.18 -16.36 -1.71
N ILE A 149 -2.19 -16.65 -0.41
CA ILE A 149 -1.06 -17.26 0.30
C ILE A 149 -0.82 -18.70 -0.16
N ASP A 150 -1.87 -19.47 -0.39
CA ASP A 150 -1.78 -20.85 -0.86
C ASP A 150 -1.15 -20.87 -2.27
N GLU A 151 -1.58 -19.97 -3.16
CA GLU A 151 -0.99 -19.78 -4.49
C GLU A 151 0.51 -19.42 -4.43
N TRP A 152 0.90 -18.48 -3.55
CA TRP A 152 2.32 -18.16 -3.32
C TRP A 152 3.14 -19.34 -2.80
N SER A 153 2.54 -20.17 -1.95
CA SER A 153 3.20 -21.36 -1.41
C SER A 153 3.45 -22.40 -2.51
N HIS A 154 2.51 -22.55 -3.46
CA HIS A 154 2.69 -23.39 -4.64
C HIS A 154 3.77 -22.86 -5.59
N ASP A 155 3.86 -21.54 -5.73
CA ASP A 155 4.91 -20.84 -6.50
C ASP A 155 6.30 -20.87 -5.82
N LYS A 156 6.39 -21.49 -4.64
CA LYS A 156 7.60 -21.51 -3.78
C LYS A 156 8.17 -20.11 -3.48
N GLY A 157 7.32 -19.10 -3.54
CA GLY A 157 7.69 -17.70 -3.36
C GLY A 157 8.58 -17.10 -4.44
N ASN A 158 8.63 -17.70 -5.64
CA ASN A 158 9.45 -17.19 -6.73
C ASN A 158 8.91 -15.90 -7.38
N GLY A 159 7.64 -15.56 -7.17
CA GLY A 159 7.04 -14.37 -7.81
C GLY A 159 7.24 -14.39 -9.33
N TYR A 160 7.02 -13.26 -10.00
CA TYR A 160 7.34 -13.14 -11.43
C TYR A 160 8.78 -12.62 -11.67
N GLY A 161 9.55 -12.39 -10.59
CA GLY A 161 10.92 -11.87 -10.62
C GLY A 161 12.04 -12.91 -10.45
N GLY A 162 11.72 -14.21 -10.52
CA GLY A 162 12.69 -15.32 -10.53
C GLY A 162 13.28 -15.66 -11.90
N LEU A 163 13.41 -14.67 -12.80
CA LEU A 163 14.10 -14.75 -14.09
C LEU A 163 15.35 -13.86 -14.08
#